data_AF-A0A7V8D9S2-F1
#
_entry.id   AF-A0A7V8D9S2-F1
#
_cell.length_a   1.000
_cell.length_b   1.000
_cell.length_c   1.000
_cell.angle_alpha   90.00
_cell.angle_beta   90.00
_cell.angle_gamma   90.00
#
_symmetry.space_group_name_H-M   'P 1'
#
loop_
_entity.id
_entity.type
_entity.pdbx_description
1 polymer ?
#
loop_
_entity_poly.entity_id
_entity_poly.type
_entity_poly.pdbx_seq_one_letter_code
_entity_poly.pdbx_strand_id
1 'polypeptide(L)' 'MANDDVIIKIENVTKRYGKVAAVDNVSLEIKRGEFFALCFNPMRFFPI' A
#
# COMPACT_ATOMS: atom_id res chain seq x y z
N MET A 1 -14.03 21.26 12.21
CA MET A 1 -14.61 20.13 11.45
C MET A 1 -13.44 19.29 11.00
N ALA A 2 -13.28 18.07 11.52
CA ALA A 2 -12.23 17.17 11.05
C ALA A 2 -12.49 16.95 9.55
N ASN A 3 -11.50 17.26 8.72
CA ASN A 3 -11.67 17.23 7.28
C ASN A 3 -11.57 15.77 6.82
N ASP A 4 -12.70 15.07 6.88
CA ASP A 4 -12.86 13.66 6.48
C ASP A 4 -12.85 13.47 4.95
N ASP A 5 -12.40 14.47 4.19
CA ASP A 5 -12.13 14.35 2.77
C ASP A 5 -11.07 13.26 2.54
N VAL A 6 -11.52 12.10 2.09
CA VAL A 6 -10.66 11.06 1.53
C VAL A 6 -10.09 11.61 0.22
N ILE A 7 -8.79 11.89 0.22
CA ILE A 7 -8.10 12.46 -0.94
C ILE A 7 -7.47 11.39 -1.82
N ILE A 8 -7.20 10.20 -1.25
CA ILE A 8 -6.66 9.06 -1.96
C ILE A 8 -7.42 7.81 -1.49
N LYS A 9 -7.96 7.07 -2.44
CA LYS A 9 -8.64 5.78 -2.21
C LYS A 9 -7.98 4.73 -3.09
N ILE A 10 -7.65 3.59 -2.50
CA ILE A 10 -7.07 2.44 -3.18
C ILE A 10 -7.95 1.24 -2.84
N GLU A 11 -8.34 0.48 -3.85
CA GLU A 11 -9.24 -0.67 -3.67
C GLU A 11 -8.63 -1.91 -4.32
N ASN A 12 -8.48 -2.97 -3.52
CA ASN A 12 -8.08 -4.31 -3.95
C ASN A 12 -6.76 -4.33 -4.76
N VAL A 13 -5.82 -3.44 -4.44
CA VAL A 13 -4.57 -3.32 -5.19
C VAL A 13 -3.58 -4.40 -4.79
N THR A 14 -2.98 -5.01 -5.81
CA THR A 14 -1.97 -6.06 -5.68
C THR A 14 -0.73 -5.66 -6.48
N LYS A 15 0.43 -5.57 -5.83
CA LYS A 15 1.72 -5.28 -6.46
C LYS A 15 2.63 -6.49 -6.32
N ARG A 16 3.01 -7.08 -7.46
CA ARG A 16 3.89 -8.25 -7.53
C ARG A 16 5.23 -7.89 -8.14
N TYR A 17 6.27 -8.56 -7.65
CA TYR A 17 7.63 -8.52 -8.16
C TYR A 17 8.08 -9.98 -8.36
N GLY A 18 8.10 -10.42 -9.62
CA GLY A 18 8.27 -11.83 -9.96
C GLY A 18 7.18 -12.69 -9.33
N LYS A 19 7.58 -13.70 -8.54
CA LYS A 19 6.66 -14.62 -7.84
C LYS A 19 6.13 -14.07 -6.52
N VAL A 20 6.66 -12.96 -6.02
CA VAL A 20 6.33 -12.43 -4.69
C VAL A 20 5.31 -11.30 -4.81
N ALA A 21 4.23 -11.38 -4.04
CA ALA A 21 3.35 -10.22 -3.82
C ALA A 21 3.95 -9.33 -2.73
N ALA A 22 4.44 -8.15 -3.13
CA ALA A 22 4.85 -7.13 -2.16
C ALA A 22 3.63 -6.42 -1.54
N VAL A 23 2.52 -6.38 -2.28
CA VAL A 23 1.21 -5.92 -1.82
C VAL A 23 0.19 -6.90 -2.37
N ASP A 24 -0.73 -7.42 -1.56
CA ASP A 24 -1.74 -8.39 -1.99
C ASP A 24 -3.13 -8.00 -1.48
N ASN A 25 -4.04 -7.68 -2.41
CA ASN A 25 -5.43 -7.30 -2.16
C ASN A 25 -5.62 -6.21 -1.09
N VAL A 26 -4.85 -5.12 -1.15
CA VAL A 26 -4.91 -4.03 -0.17
C VAL A 26 -5.92 -2.96 -0.60
N SER A 27 -6.80 -2.59 0.33
CA SER A 27 -7.69 -1.43 0.24
C SER A 27 -7.36 -0.44 1.34
N LEU A 28 -7.21 0.84 1.01
CA LEU A 28 -6.90 1.90 1.96
C LEU A 28 -7.49 3.24 1.53
N GLU A 29 -7.79 4.07 2.52
CA GLU A 29 -8.27 5.44 2.36
C GLU A 29 -7.33 6.37 3.14
N ILE A 30 -6.87 7.45 2.48
CA ILE A 30 -6.03 8.47 3.09
C ILE A 30 -6.81 9.77 3.09
N LYS A 31 -7.00 10.33 4.28
CA LYS A 31 -7.70 11.60 4.49
C LYS A 31 -6.74 12.78 4.33
N ARG A 32 -7.30 13.95 4.10
CA ARG A 32 -6.52 15.18 3.94
C ARG A 32 -5.67 15.45 5.19
N GLY A 33 -4.35 15.53 4.99
CA GLY A 33 -3.38 15.82 6.06
C GLY A 33 -2.79 14.57 6.73
N GLU A 34 -3.23 13.37 6.33
CA GLU A 34 -2.62 12.12 6.79
C GLU A 34 -1.35 11.80 5.97
N PHE A 35 -0.30 11.35 6.66
CA PHE A 35 0.91 10.83 6.03
C PHE A 35 0.87 9.30 6.02
N PHE A 36 1.09 8.70 4.85
CA PHE A 36 1.07 7.26 4.68
C PHE A 36 2.27 6.80 3.84
N ALA A 37 2.86 5.66 4.21
CA ALA A 37 3.96 5.04 3.48
C ALA A 37 3.77 3.52 3.37
N LEU A 38 3.95 2.98 2.18
CA LEU A 38 4.03 1.53 1.96
C LEU A 38 5.47 1.06 2.23
N CYS A 39 5.68 0.39 3.36
CA CYS A 39 6.96 -0.23 3.69
C CYS A 39 6.84 -1.74 3.53
N PHE A 40 7.46 -2.28 2.49
CA PHE A 40 7.56 -3.73 2.28
C PHE A 40 9.00 -4.18 2.56
N ASN A 41 9.18 -5.42 2.99
CA ASN A 41 10.51 -5.97 3.26
C ASN A 41 11.15 -6.53 1.97
N PRO A 42 12.27 -5.97 1.48
CA PRO A 42 12.97 -6.49 0.31
C PRO A 42 13.82 -7.74 0.60
N MET A 43 14.04 -8.15 1.85
CA MET A 43 14.96 -9.24 2.22
C MET A 43 14.58 -10.65 1.72
N ARG A 44 13.50 -10.81 0.95
CA ARG A 44 13.10 -12.11 0.35
C ARG A 44 13.51 -12.25 -1.13
N PHE A 45 14.28 -11.31 -1.69
CA PHE A 45 14.73 -11.31 -3.10
C PHE A 45 16.11 -11.93 -3.34
N PHE A 46 16.58 -12.84 -2.48
CA PHE A 46 17.79 -13.62 -2.78
C PHE A 46 17.41 -15.00 -3.32
N PRO A 47 17.72 -15.31 -4.59
CA PRO A 47 17.70 -16.69 -5.06
C PRO A 47 18.92 -17.39 -4.45
N ILE A 48 18.67 -18.27 -3.48
CA ILE A 48 19.51 -19.45 -3.25
C ILE A 48 18.82 -20.64 -3.89
#